data_AF-A0A2N1Q2B8-F1
#
_entry.id   AF-A0A2N1Q2B8-F1
#
_cell.length_a   1.000
_cell.length_b   1.000
_cell.length_c   1.000
_cell.angle_alpha   90.00
_cell.angle_beta   90.00
_cell.angle_gamma   90.00
#
_symmetry.space_group_name_H-M   'P 1'
#
loop_
_entity.id
_entity.type
_entity.pdbx_description
1 polymer ?
#
loop_
_entity_poly.entity_id
_entity_poly.type
_entity_poly.pdbx_seq_one_letter_code
_entity_poly.pdbx_strand_id
1 'polypeptide(L)'
;MSKLVKSLLKTFIILLIIVFVLVGLPLILLSKKTVAPIDQYNTSSETAFYSMLDDELSNLITDINDDTVFLTIDEAFINRAIQKELSKDNPKYLDSQYEGEMAYSYMMVFNNFGVKGLWTEITDDQIKITAGADYVTASGNVLYQTGMEIVFDIVLSENEEYYLKVSDIEVGKISIGLKTVYKLANFIVKSLTEKSLNDLISENLGFGYFNEEELSFTVGEDELADYLYEKDPTFAALLRVVYEQELLILDVSDEGFDVSLNIGIFRRLSTDLDEPAFDKWENDADKAAFMASLAMQAVMNAAMNPTDPRIDLTEADVNAILDYYLQDKVKFELPIKFNLDGSEIEYIFGSTNLFVTMVDDELSIHLLMTLSKTGMSGTFDMQFNLSSTVSMNSTGDMVLTIIEANLGDVELTNDMLSTLFSIFDENLMVDNTLIVKKETLNSMFEGSGIIFDDSYVLNGELRLHFGLDN
;
A
#
# COMPACT_ATOMS: atom_id res chain seq x y z
N MET A 1 -63.05 -19.78 44.37
CA MET A 1 -61.62 -19.38 44.35
C MET A 1 -61.42 -18.25 45.35
N SER A 2 -60.66 -18.46 46.43
CA SER A 2 -60.55 -17.49 47.54
C SER A 2 -59.87 -16.19 47.08
N LYS A 3 -60.16 -15.05 47.73
CA LYS A 3 -59.52 -13.75 47.42
C LYS A 3 -57.99 -13.83 47.41
N LEU A 4 -57.42 -14.68 48.26
CA LEU A 4 -55.98 -14.98 48.35
C LEU A 4 -55.42 -15.62 47.07
N VAL A 5 -56.12 -16.63 46.53
CA VAL A 5 -55.70 -17.31 45.28
C VAL A 5 -55.77 -16.36 44.08
N LYS A 6 -56.79 -15.49 44.01
CA LYS A 6 -56.87 -14.46 42.95
C LYS A 6 -55.75 -13.41 43.06
N SER A 7 -55.38 -13.02 44.28
CA SER A 7 -54.30 -12.05 44.50
C SER A 7 -52.93 -12.64 44.14
N LEU A 8 -52.64 -13.87 44.56
CA LEU A 8 -51.40 -14.58 44.20
C LEU A 8 -51.28 -14.81 42.70
N LEU A 9 -52.37 -15.22 42.04
CA LEU A 9 -52.40 -15.41 40.59
C LEU A 9 -52.13 -14.09 39.85
N LYS A 10 -52.72 -12.98 40.31
CA LYS A 10 -52.50 -11.66 39.71
C LYS A 10 -51.06 -11.20 39.85
N THR A 11 -50.45 -11.36 41.03
CA THR A 11 -49.03 -11.04 41.26
C THR A 11 -48.12 -11.91 40.40
N PHE A 12 -48.40 -13.22 40.30
CA PHE A 12 -47.65 -14.13 39.45
C PHE A 12 -47.73 -13.72 37.96
N ILE A 13 -48.93 -13.39 37.46
CA ILE A 13 -49.11 -12.91 36.08
C ILE A 13 -48.35 -11.61 35.84
N ILE A 14 -48.41 -10.64 36.76
CA ILE A 14 -47.65 -9.38 36.63
C ILE A 14 -46.15 -9.66 36.58
N LEU A 15 -45.65 -10.55 37.44
CA LEU A 15 -44.23 -10.92 37.45
C LEU A 15 -43.83 -11.60 36.14
N LEU A 16 -44.68 -12.47 35.60
CA LEU A 16 -44.45 -13.16 34.33
C LEU A 16 -44.48 -12.19 33.15
N ILE A 17 -45.37 -11.20 33.16
CA ILE A 17 -45.37 -10.09 32.18
C ILE A 17 -44.09 -9.27 32.30
N ILE A 18 -43.64 -8.93 33.51
CA ILE A 18 -42.40 -8.17 33.72
C ILE A 18 -41.20 -8.97 33.21
N VAL A 19 -41.09 -10.25 33.55
CA VAL A 19 -40.03 -11.13 33.05
C VAL A 19 -40.09 -11.28 31.53
N PHE A 20 -41.30 -11.41 30.97
CA PHE A 20 -41.49 -11.45 29.52
C PHE A 20 -41.06 -10.13 28.88
N VAL A 21 -41.45 -8.98 29.40
CA VAL A 21 -41.08 -7.66 28.84
C VAL A 21 -39.58 -7.40 28.98
N LEU A 22 -38.95 -7.80 30.07
CA LEU A 22 -37.53 -7.56 30.34
C LEU A 22 -36.59 -8.57 29.67
N VAL A 23 -37.05 -9.80 29.43
CA VAL A 23 -36.18 -10.90 28.94
C VAL A 23 -36.76 -11.54 27.68
N GLY A 24 -38.03 -11.96 27.71
CA GLY A 24 -38.66 -12.67 26.59
C GLY A 24 -38.80 -11.82 25.32
N LEU A 25 -39.24 -10.56 25.48
CA LEU A 25 -39.45 -9.62 24.39
C LEU A 25 -38.11 -9.20 23.77
N PRO A 26 -37.07 -8.79 24.52
CA PRO A 26 -35.73 -8.57 23.94
C PRO A 26 -35.17 -9.78 23.22
N LEU A 27 -35.33 -11.00 23.75
CA LEU A 27 -34.87 -12.22 23.05
C LEU A 27 -35.60 -12.42 21.73
N ILE A 28 -36.93 -12.29 21.70
CA ILE A 28 -37.71 -12.40 20.45
C ILE A 28 -37.28 -11.32 19.45
N LEU A 29 -37.09 -10.10 19.93
CA LEU A 29 -36.74 -8.95 19.13
C LEU A 29 -35.30 -9.03 18.61
N LEU A 30 -34.35 -9.57 19.36
CA LEU A 30 -32.96 -9.76 18.92
C LEU A 30 -32.78 -11.03 18.07
N SER A 31 -33.82 -11.85 17.90
CA SER A 31 -33.70 -13.10 17.16
C SER A 31 -33.72 -12.86 15.65
N LYS A 32 -32.59 -13.08 14.97
CA LYS A 32 -32.48 -13.07 13.50
C LYS A 32 -31.89 -14.40 13.04
N LYS A 33 -32.54 -15.03 12.06
CA LYS A 33 -31.94 -16.16 11.37
C LYS A 33 -31.03 -15.62 10.29
N THR A 34 -29.75 -15.95 10.37
CA THR A 34 -28.74 -15.61 9.38
C THR A 34 -28.15 -16.89 8.78
N VAL A 35 -27.76 -16.81 7.51
CA VAL A 35 -27.20 -17.92 6.72
C VAL A 35 -25.95 -17.41 6.03
N ALA A 36 -24.80 -17.98 6.37
CA ALA A 36 -23.54 -17.64 5.72
C ALA A 36 -23.46 -18.26 4.32
N PRO A 37 -22.81 -17.60 3.34
CA PRO A 37 -22.63 -18.09 1.97
C PRO A 37 -21.53 -19.17 1.92
N ILE A 38 -21.82 -20.36 2.48
CA ILE A 38 -20.85 -21.46 2.59
C ILE A 38 -20.35 -21.93 1.21
N ASP A 39 -21.17 -21.77 0.17
CA ASP A 39 -20.83 -22.07 -1.20
C ASP A 39 -19.70 -21.18 -1.75
N GLN A 40 -19.47 -19.99 -1.20
CA GLN A 40 -18.34 -19.11 -1.54
C GLN A 40 -17.06 -19.40 -0.71
N TYR A 41 -17.15 -20.21 0.35
CA TYR A 41 -16.00 -20.54 1.21
C TYR A 41 -15.14 -21.66 0.64
N ASN A 42 -14.76 -21.54 -0.62
CA ASN A 42 -14.00 -22.54 -1.35
C ASN A 42 -12.77 -21.94 -2.04
N THR A 43 -11.82 -22.79 -2.43
CA THR A 43 -10.56 -22.35 -3.07
C THR A 43 -10.76 -21.74 -4.44
N SER A 44 -11.80 -22.14 -5.18
CA SER A 44 -12.09 -21.60 -6.52
C SER A 44 -12.40 -20.10 -6.49
N SER A 45 -12.92 -19.60 -5.36
CA SER A 45 -13.20 -18.16 -5.18
C SER A 45 -11.91 -17.34 -5.08
N GLU A 46 -10.82 -17.94 -4.56
CA GLU A 46 -9.48 -17.32 -4.59
C GLU A 46 -8.78 -17.52 -5.93
N THR A 47 -8.91 -18.71 -6.51
CA THR A 47 -8.30 -19.04 -7.81
C THR A 47 -8.77 -18.07 -8.89
N ALA A 48 -10.05 -17.66 -8.90
CA ALA A 48 -10.57 -16.72 -9.89
C ALA A 48 -9.84 -15.36 -9.84
N PHE A 49 -9.76 -14.75 -8.65
CA PHE A 49 -9.04 -13.50 -8.44
C PHE A 49 -7.56 -13.61 -8.78
N TYR A 50 -6.87 -14.63 -8.26
CA TYR A 50 -5.43 -14.80 -8.51
C TYR A 50 -5.11 -15.17 -9.97
N SER A 51 -6.02 -15.83 -10.68
CA SER A 51 -5.88 -16.09 -12.11
C SER A 51 -5.97 -14.78 -12.90
N MET A 52 -6.94 -13.92 -12.57
CA MET A 52 -7.07 -12.60 -13.20
C MET A 52 -5.82 -11.75 -12.92
N LEU A 53 -5.37 -11.68 -11.66
CA LEU A 53 -4.14 -10.98 -11.30
C LEU A 53 -2.93 -11.53 -12.07
N ASP A 54 -2.80 -12.85 -12.20
CA ASP A 54 -1.71 -13.46 -12.95
C ASP A 54 -1.77 -13.12 -14.45
N ASP A 55 -2.97 -13.14 -15.04
CA ASP A 55 -3.17 -12.84 -16.45
C ASP A 55 -2.86 -11.36 -16.75
N GLU A 56 -3.39 -10.43 -15.95
CA GLU A 56 -3.19 -8.98 -16.12
C GLU A 56 -1.70 -8.59 -15.95
N LEU A 57 -1.03 -9.08 -14.90
CA LEU A 57 0.40 -8.80 -14.71
C LEU A 57 1.27 -9.46 -15.78
N SER A 58 0.89 -10.66 -16.25
CA SER A 58 1.60 -11.32 -17.35
C SER A 58 1.40 -10.59 -18.69
N ASN A 59 0.22 -10.03 -18.94
CA ASN A 59 -0.07 -9.24 -20.13
C ASN A 59 0.73 -7.94 -20.13
N LEU A 60 0.80 -7.24 -19.00
CA LEU A 60 1.62 -6.03 -18.87
C LEU A 60 3.11 -6.26 -19.23
N ILE A 61 3.65 -7.43 -18.83
CA ILE A 61 5.02 -7.86 -19.14
C ILE A 61 5.21 -8.21 -20.62
N THR A 62 4.21 -8.84 -21.25
CA THR A 62 4.39 -9.50 -22.55
C THR A 62 3.79 -8.76 -23.74
N ASP A 63 2.77 -7.93 -23.52
CA ASP A 63 2.17 -7.05 -24.51
C ASP A 63 2.65 -5.61 -24.28
N ILE A 64 3.31 -5.05 -25.29
CA ILE A 64 3.84 -3.70 -25.25
C ILE A 64 2.75 -2.61 -25.35
N ASN A 65 1.55 -2.99 -25.79
CA ASN A 65 0.41 -2.07 -25.92
C ASN A 65 -0.59 -2.23 -24.78
N ASP A 66 -0.32 -3.12 -23.82
CA ASP A 66 -1.15 -3.23 -22.65
C ASP A 66 -0.76 -2.16 -21.65
N ASP A 67 -1.74 -1.34 -21.30
CA ASP A 67 -1.54 -0.11 -20.53
C ASP A 67 -2.29 -0.10 -19.20
N THR A 68 -3.11 -1.12 -18.95
CA THR A 68 -4.04 -1.14 -17.82
C THR A 68 -3.97 -2.50 -17.13
N VAL A 69 -3.86 -2.48 -15.81
CA VAL A 69 -4.16 -3.65 -14.97
C VAL A 69 -5.57 -3.49 -14.44
N PHE A 70 -6.47 -4.41 -14.80
CA PHE A 70 -7.87 -4.37 -14.38
C PHE A 70 -8.21 -5.59 -13.52
N LEU A 71 -8.69 -5.36 -12.30
CA LEU A 71 -9.04 -6.40 -11.35
C LEU A 71 -10.44 -6.17 -10.80
N THR A 72 -11.28 -7.20 -10.83
CA THR A 72 -12.55 -7.23 -10.11
C THR A 72 -12.37 -8.02 -8.82
N ILE A 73 -12.54 -7.36 -7.68
CA ILE A 73 -12.62 -7.99 -6.36
C ILE A 73 -14.08 -8.38 -6.12
N ASP A 74 -14.41 -9.61 -6.47
CA ASP A 74 -15.78 -10.12 -6.34
C ASP A 74 -16.19 -10.43 -4.88
N GLU A 75 -17.50 -10.54 -4.66
CA GLU A 75 -18.09 -10.88 -3.36
C GLU A 75 -17.56 -12.22 -2.81
N ALA A 76 -17.37 -13.22 -3.68
CA ALA A 76 -16.94 -14.55 -3.27
C ALA A 76 -15.49 -14.54 -2.71
N PHE A 77 -14.60 -13.78 -3.34
CA PHE A 77 -13.24 -13.55 -2.89
C PHE A 77 -13.22 -12.82 -1.54
N ILE A 78 -13.98 -11.74 -1.39
CA ILE A 78 -14.08 -10.98 -0.14
C ILE A 78 -14.58 -11.88 0.99
N ASN A 79 -15.67 -12.62 0.75
CA ASN A 79 -16.26 -13.53 1.73
C ASN A 79 -15.31 -14.67 2.11
N ARG A 80 -14.55 -15.18 1.14
CA ARG A 80 -13.52 -16.19 1.39
C ARG A 80 -12.34 -15.64 2.20
N ALA A 81 -11.89 -14.42 1.92
CA ALA A 81 -10.84 -13.75 2.68
C ALA A 81 -11.25 -13.52 4.13
N ILE A 82 -12.46 -12.98 4.35
CA ILE A 82 -13.05 -12.79 5.68
C ILE A 82 -13.16 -14.12 6.41
N GLN A 83 -13.65 -15.17 5.74
CA GLN A 83 -13.79 -16.49 6.35
C GLN A 83 -12.45 -17.05 6.82
N LYS A 84 -11.39 -16.95 6.00
CA LYS A 84 -10.05 -17.43 6.36
C LYS A 84 -9.52 -16.74 7.61
N GLU A 85 -9.67 -15.43 7.69
CA GLU A 85 -9.19 -14.65 8.82
C GLU A 85 -9.98 -14.98 10.10
N LEU A 86 -11.32 -15.03 10.01
CA LEU A 86 -12.18 -15.31 11.16
C LEU A 86 -12.10 -16.76 11.65
N SER A 87 -11.76 -17.71 10.78
CA SER A 87 -11.63 -19.13 11.16
C SER A 87 -10.19 -19.58 11.38
N LYS A 88 -9.20 -18.69 11.37
CA LYS A 88 -7.77 -19.06 11.46
C LYS A 88 -7.43 -19.89 12.71
N ASP A 89 -8.14 -19.62 13.82
CA ASP A 89 -7.96 -20.34 15.08
C ASP A 89 -8.87 -21.58 15.22
N ASN A 90 -9.71 -21.85 14.22
CA ASN A 90 -10.60 -23.02 14.18
C ASN A 90 -10.35 -23.88 12.91
N PRO A 91 -9.34 -24.78 12.94
CA PRO A 91 -9.03 -25.63 11.80
C PRO A 91 -10.12 -26.67 11.48
N LYS A 92 -11.14 -26.83 12.35
CA LYS A 92 -12.23 -27.80 12.15
C LYS A 92 -13.37 -27.24 11.30
N TYR A 93 -13.42 -25.93 11.09
CA TYR A 93 -14.50 -25.28 10.36
C TYR A 93 -14.60 -25.83 8.94
N LEU A 94 -15.78 -26.37 8.59
CA LEU A 94 -16.08 -27.02 7.31
C LEU A 94 -15.18 -28.21 6.94
N ASP A 95 -14.34 -28.71 7.85
CA ASP A 95 -13.59 -29.94 7.64
C ASP A 95 -14.49 -31.16 7.89
N SER A 96 -14.75 -31.90 6.80
CA SER A 96 -15.57 -33.13 6.79
C SER A 96 -15.21 -34.16 7.88
N GLN A 97 -13.98 -34.18 8.40
CA GLN A 97 -13.58 -35.09 9.48
C GLN A 97 -14.26 -34.79 10.82
N TYR A 98 -14.73 -33.56 11.00
CA TYR A 98 -15.35 -33.07 12.24
C TYR A 98 -16.85 -32.85 12.09
N GLU A 99 -17.47 -33.37 11.03
CA GLU A 99 -18.90 -33.25 10.78
C GLU A 99 -19.73 -33.72 12.00
N GLY A 100 -20.65 -32.88 12.47
CA GLY A 100 -21.43 -33.10 13.68
C GLY A 100 -20.85 -32.49 14.96
N GLU A 101 -19.61 -32.00 14.94
CA GLU A 101 -19.08 -31.14 16.01
C GLU A 101 -19.55 -29.69 15.85
N MET A 102 -19.69 -28.97 16.96
CA MET A 102 -19.99 -27.53 16.94
C MET A 102 -18.91 -26.77 16.15
N ALA A 103 -17.64 -27.10 16.35
CA ALA A 103 -16.51 -26.47 15.69
C ALA A 103 -16.49 -26.65 14.16
N TYR A 104 -17.21 -27.64 13.62
CA TYR A 104 -17.39 -27.78 12.17
C TYR A 104 -18.30 -26.69 11.59
N SER A 105 -19.33 -26.28 12.33
CA SER A 105 -20.42 -25.44 11.82
C SER A 105 -20.20 -23.93 12.00
N TYR A 106 -19.20 -23.53 12.79
CA TYR A 106 -18.99 -22.13 13.19
C TYR A 106 -17.54 -21.72 13.02
N MET A 107 -17.30 -20.52 12.50
CA MET A 107 -15.94 -19.99 12.33
C MET A 107 -15.24 -19.81 13.68
N MET A 108 -15.98 -19.40 14.71
CA MET A 108 -15.48 -19.32 16.09
C MET A 108 -16.45 -19.97 17.07
N VAL A 109 -15.92 -20.60 18.12
CA VAL A 109 -16.71 -21.25 19.17
C VAL A 109 -16.30 -20.73 20.55
N PHE A 110 -17.28 -20.25 21.32
CA PHE A 110 -17.13 -19.76 22.68
C PHE A 110 -18.14 -20.46 23.60
N ASN A 111 -17.72 -21.52 24.29
CA ASN A 111 -18.62 -22.36 25.11
C ASN A 111 -19.83 -22.89 24.31
N ASN A 112 -21.01 -22.34 24.57
CA ASN A 112 -22.28 -22.67 23.90
C ASN A 112 -22.65 -21.65 22.81
N PHE A 113 -21.77 -20.70 22.48
CA PHE A 113 -21.96 -19.74 21.41
C PHE A 113 -21.12 -20.15 20.20
N GLY A 114 -21.76 -20.30 19.05
CA GLY A 114 -21.12 -20.49 17.76
C GLY A 114 -21.28 -19.23 16.91
N VAL A 115 -20.17 -18.61 16.52
CA VAL A 115 -20.17 -17.47 15.60
C VAL A 115 -20.11 -18.02 14.19
N LYS A 116 -21.16 -17.76 13.40
CA LYS A 116 -21.24 -18.18 11.99
C LYS A 116 -20.22 -17.45 11.12
N GLY A 117 -19.85 -16.24 11.53
CA GLY A 117 -18.90 -15.38 10.83
C GLY A 117 -19.49 -14.02 10.51
N LEU A 118 -18.78 -13.34 9.62
CA LEU A 118 -19.16 -12.12 8.94
C LEU A 118 -19.06 -12.39 7.43
N TRP A 119 -19.98 -11.84 6.65
CA TRP A 119 -19.96 -11.90 5.20
C TRP A 119 -20.59 -10.64 4.61
N THR A 120 -20.36 -10.45 3.33
CA THR A 120 -20.71 -9.29 2.54
C THR A 120 -21.66 -9.69 1.42
N GLU A 121 -22.59 -8.80 1.09
CA GLU A 121 -23.38 -8.81 -0.13
C GLU A 121 -23.10 -7.48 -0.85
N ILE A 122 -22.70 -7.53 -2.12
CA ILE A 122 -22.35 -6.32 -2.91
C ILE A 122 -23.41 -6.09 -4.00
N THR A 123 -23.77 -4.83 -4.17
CA THR A 123 -24.69 -4.34 -5.21
C THR A 123 -24.18 -2.98 -5.71
N ASP A 124 -24.66 -2.52 -6.86
CA ASP A 124 -24.23 -1.27 -7.52
C ASP A 124 -24.05 -0.06 -6.57
N ASP A 125 -24.96 0.15 -5.62
CA ASP A 125 -24.96 1.31 -4.73
C ASP A 125 -24.76 0.98 -3.25
N GLN A 126 -24.64 -0.31 -2.90
CA GLN A 126 -24.61 -0.74 -1.51
C GLN A 126 -23.68 -1.92 -1.23
N ILE A 127 -23.00 -1.85 -0.08
CA ILE A 127 -22.32 -2.98 0.55
C ILE A 127 -23.11 -3.34 1.81
N LYS A 128 -23.61 -4.57 1.89
CA LYS A 128 -24.26 -5.09 3.08
C LYS A 128 -23.34 -6.06 3.81
N ILE A 129 -23.07 -5.78 5.08
CA ILE A 129 -22.28 -6.64 5.96
C ILE A 129 -23.21 -7.33 6.96
N THR A 130 -23.23 -8.67 6.94
CA THR A 130 -24.01 -9.47 7.88
C THR A 130 -23.11 -10.27 8.81
N ALA A 131 -23.39 -10.21 10.11
CA ALA A 131 -22.78 -11.05 11.13
C ALA A 131 -23.82 -11.96 11.80
N GLY A 132 -23.47 -13.21 12.04
CA GLY A 132 -24.38 -14.21 12.61
C GLY A 132 -23.81 -14.97 13.80
N ALA A 133 -24.64 -15.23 14.80
CA ALA A 133 -24.26 -16.07 15.94
C ALA A 133 -25.44 -16.90 16.46
N ASP A 134 -25.13 -18.11 16.90
CA ASP A 134 -26.09 -19.06 17.44
C ASP A 134 -25.70 -19.46 18.86
N TYR A 135 -26.70 -19.58 19.74
CA TYR A 135 -26.55 -20.26 21.02
C TYR A 135 -27.03 -21.70 20.88
N VAL A 136 -26.16 -22.65 21.19
CA VAL A 136 -26.32 -24.08 20.95
C VAL A 136 -26.27 -24.85 22.27
N THR A 137 -27.03 -25.94 22.37
CA THR A 137 -26.97 -26.84 23.52
C THR A 137 -25.66 -27.62 23.55
N ALA A 138 -25.34 -28.21 24.71
CA ALA A 138 -24.28 -29.21 24.84
C ALA A 138 -24.47 -30.45 23.93
N SER A 139 -25.68 -30.64 23.37
CA SER A 139 -25.99 -31.68 22.39
C SER A 139 -25.97 -31.19 20.93
N GLY A 140 -25.52 -29.95 20.69
CA GLY A 140 -25.35 -29.37 19.34
C GLY A 140 -26.62 -28.76 18.73
N ASN A 141 -27.75 -28.72 19.45
CA ASN A 141 -29.00 -28.16 18.92
C ASN A 141 -29.03 -26.64 19.09
N VAL A 142 -29.39 -25.92 18.02
CA VAL A 142 -29.58 -24.46 18.06
C VAL A 142 -30.80 -24.12 18.93
N LEU A 143 -30.58 -23.37 20.00
CA LEU A 143 -31.64 -22.85 20.89
C LEU A 143 -32.05 -21.43 20.52
N TYR A 144 -31.09 -20.64 20.04
CA TYR A 144 -31.31 -19.22 19.74
C TYR A 144 -30.37 -18.78 18.62
N GLN A 145 -30.87 -17.90 17.75
CA GLN A 145 -30.11 -17.31 16.65
C GLN A 145 -30.26 -15.81 16.71
N THR A 146 -29.15 -15.11 16.54
CA THR A 146 -29.06 -13.65 16.46
C THR A 146 -28.17 -13.25 15.30
N GLY A 147 -28.31 -12.01 14.87
CA GLY A 147 -27.47 -11.45 13.83
C GLY A 147 -27.57 -9.93 13.80
N MET A 148 -26.58 -9.35 13.15
CA MET A 148 -26.48 -7.94 12.85
C MET A 148 -26.28 -7.79 11.35
N GLU A 149 -26.93 -6.80 10.77
CA GLU A 149 -26.76 -6.41 9.37
C GLU A 149 -26.49 -4.92 9.35
N ILE A 150 -25.45 -4.51 8.64
CA ILE A 150 -25.08 -3.11 8.42
C ILE A 150 -25.10 -2.89 6.92
N VAL A 151 -25.85 -1.90 6.45
CA VAL A 151 -25.89 -1.50 5.04
C VAL A 151 -25.11 -0.20 4.89
N PHE A 152 -24.18 -0.20 3.95
CA PHE A 152 -23.41 0.96 3.56
C PHE A 152 -23.86 1.40 2.17
N ASP A 153 -24.27 2.66 2.02
CA ASP A 153 -24.40 3.30 0.72
C ASP A 153 -23.00 3.73 0.26
N ILE A 154 -22.68 3.42 -0.99
CA ILE A 154 -21.44 3.85 -1.64
C ILE A 154 -21.69 5.22 -2.24
N VAL A 155 -20.97 6.23 -1.74
CA VAL A 155 -21.07 7.60 -2.25
C VAL A 155 -19.73 7.99 -2.83
N LEU A 156 -19.71 8.26 -4.13
CA LEU A 156 -18.57 8.90 -4.77
C LEU A 156 -18.59 10.40 -4.43
N SER A 157 -17.55 10.90 -3.77
CA SER A 157 -17.43 12.33 -3.48
C SER A 157 -16.93 13.13 -4.69
N GLU A 158 -16.99 14.47 -4.63
CA GLU A 158 -16.49 15.35 -5.71
C GLU A 158 -14.96 15.25 -5.93
N ASN A 159 -14.23 14.62 -5.00
CA ASN A 159 -12.78 14.44 -5.07
C ASN A 159 -12.38 12.98 -5.39
N GLU A 160 -13.28 12.18 -5.97
CA GLU A 160 -13.06 10.75 -6.28
C GLU A 160 -12.79 9.85 -5.06
N GLU A 161 -12.95 10.37 -3.83
CA GLU A 161 -12.88 9.56 -2.62
C GLU A 161 -14.16 8.72 -2.46
N TYR A 162 -13.98 7.44 -2.15
CA TYR A 162 -15.07 6.52 -1.79
C TYR A 162 -15.49 6.77 -0.34
N TYR A 163 -16.76 7.15 -0.17
CA TYR A 163 -17.39 7.30 1.12
C TYR A 163 -18.39 6.17 1.34
N LEU A 164 -18.12 5.34 2.34
CA LEU A 164 -19.08 4.31 2.78
C LEU A 164 -19.94 4.89 3.90
N LYS A 165 -21.20 5.19 3.58
CA LYS A 165 -22.16 5.74 4.55
C LYS A 165 -23.02 4.65 5.14
N VAL A 166 -23.05 4.50 6.45
CA VAL A 166 -24.02 3.58 7.07
C VAL A 166 -25.44 4.10 6.85
N SER A 167 -26.21 3.40 6.02
CA SER A 167 -27.58 3.76 5.67
C SER A 167 -28.61 3.01 6.52
N ASP A 168 -28.30 1.79 6.94
CA ASP A 168 -29.13 1.03 7.89
C ASP A 168 -28.30 0.12 8.81
N ILE A 169 -28.82 -0.12 10.02
CA ILE A 169 -28.31 -1.16 10.93
C ILE A 169 -29.50 -1.93 11.50
N GLU A 170 -29.59 -3.22 11.21
CA GLU A 170 -30.57 -4.12 11.78
C GLU A 170 -29.91 -5.07 12.80
N VAL A 171 -30.42 -5.09 14.03
CA VAL A 171 -30.01 -6.07 15.06
C VAL A 171 -31.20 -6.93 15.41
N GLY A 172 -31.13 -8.23 15.10
CA GLY A 172 -32.28 -9.10 15.28
C GLY A 172 -33.41 -8.79 14.28
N LYS A 173 -34.62 -8.58 14.79
CA LYS A 173 -35.81 -8.08 14.07
C LYS A 173 -36.09 -6.62 14.40
N ILE A 174 -35.15 -5.93 15.04
CA ILE A 174 -35.33 -4.54 15.46
C ILE A 174 -34.67 -3.63 14.44
N SER A 175 -35.49 -2.89 13.72
CA SER A 175 -35.06 -1.68 13.03
C SER A 175 -35.21 -0.51 14.00
N ILE A 176 -34.09 -0.02 14.50
CA ILE A 176 -34.02 1.17 15.37
C ILE A 176 -33.19 2.21 14.62
N GLY A 177 -33.48 3.50 14.78
CA GLY A 177 -32.71 4.53 14.09
C GLY A 177 -31.20 4.42 14.39
N LEU A 178 -30.37 4.57 13.37
CA LEU A 178 -28.91 4.39 13.36
C LEU A 178 -28.19 4.87 14.64
N LYS A 179 -28.43 6.12 15.04
CA LYS A 179 -27.82 6.71 16.25
C LYS A 179 -28.16 5.97 17.54
N THR A 180 -29.34 5.35 17.62
CA THR A 180 -29.77 4.57 18.78
C THR A 180 -29.10 3.20 18.80
N VAL A 181 -28.97 2.55 17.65
CA VAL A 181 -28.29 1.26 17.52
C VAL A 181 -26.80 1.42 17.82
N TYR A 182 -26.14 2.42 17.23
CA TYR A 182 -24.73 2.69 17.50
C TYR A 182 -24.48 2.96 18.99
N LYS A 183 -25.33 3.77 19.65
CA LYS A 183 -25.22 3.99 21.10
C LYS A 183 -25.39 2.71 21.92
N LEU A 184 -26.29 1.82 21.51
CA LEU A 184 -26.50 0.54 22.17
C LEU A 184 -25.29 -0.39 21.96
N ALA A 185 -24.80 -0.51 20.73
CA ALA A 185 -23.60 -1.29 20.39
C ALA A 185 -22.38 -0.77 21.16
N ASN A 186 -22.14 0.54 21.14
CA ASN A 186 -21.08 1.20 21.90
C ASN A 186 -21.22 0.96 23.41
N PHE A 187 -22.43 1.04 23.97
CA PHE A 187 -22.67 0.73 25.38
C PHE A 187 -22.31 -0.72 25.73
N ILE A 188 -22.73 -1.68 24.90
CA ILE A 188 -22.44 -3.11 25.09
C ILE A 188 -20.93 -3.34 25.01
N VAL A 189 -20.28 -2.84 23.95
CA VAL A 189 -18.84 -2.97 23.72
C VAL A 189 -18.04 -2.35 24.86
N LYS A 190 -18.37 -1.13 25.29
CA LYS A 190 -17.70 -0.47 26.41
C LYS A 190 -17.88 -1.19 27.73
N SER A 191 -19.03 -1.82 27.94
CA SER A 191 -19.28 -2.65 29.13
C SER A 191 -18.48 -3.95 29.13
N LEU A 192 -18.10 -4.46 27.95
CA LEU A 192 -17.36 -5.72 27.80
C LEU A 192 -15.84 -5.53 27.68
N THR A 193 -15.40 -4.42 27.08
CA THR A 193 -14.00 -4.22 26.65
C THR A 193 -13.34 -3.00 27.30
N GLU A 194 -14.10 -2.20 28.07
CA GLU A 194 -13.67 -0.92 28.64
C GLU A 194 -13.35 0.19 27.61
N LYS A 195 -13.35 -0.12 26.30
CA LYS A 195 -13.11 0.81 25.19
C LYS A 195 -14.41 1.15 24.46
N SER A 196 -14.48 2.32 23.82
CA SER A 196 -15.63 2.62 22.96
C SER A 196 -15.58 1.80 21.67
N LEU A 197 -16.72 1.64 21.01
CA LEU A 197 -16.78 1.00 19.68
C LEU A 197 -15.91 1.76 18.67
N ASN A 198 -15.88 3.10 18.74
CA ASN A 198 -15.02 3.92 17.89
C ASN A 198 -13.53 3.66 18.14
N ASP A 199 -13.11 3.54 19.41
CA ASP A 199 -11.72 3.24 19.75
C ASP A 199 -11.32 1.86 19.20
N LEU A 200 -12.19 0.85 19.35
CA LEU A 200 -11.91 -0.49 18.80
C LEU A 200 -11.88 -0.49 17.28
N ILE A 201 -12.78 0.24 16.60
CA ILE A 201 -12.75 0.38 15.14
C ILE A 201 -11.41 1.03 14.72
N SER A 202 -11.03 2.14 15.35
CA SER A 202 -9.81 2.88 15.03
C SER A 202 -8.54 2.06 15.31
N GLU A 203 -8.52 1.25 16.37
CA GLU A 203 -7.38 0.38 16.70
C GLU A 203 -7.19 -0.79 15.73
N ASN A 204 -8.24 -1.18 15.01
CA ASN A 204 -8.21 -2.30 14.07
C ASN A 204 -8.29 -1.87 12.60
N LEU A 205 -8.47 -0.58 12.33
CA LEU A 205 -8.33 0.02 11.01
C LEU A 205 -6.84 0.30 10.76
N GLY A 206 -6.29 -0.32 9.72
CA GLY A 206 -4.91 -0.06 9.29
C GLY A 206 -4.74 1.28 8.57
N PHE A 207 -5.82 1.82 8.00
CA PHE A 207 -5.87 3.08 7.26
C PHE A 207 -7.31 3.62 7.22
N GLY A 208 -7.45 4.91 6.90
CA GLY A 208 -8.74 5.62 6.91
C GLY A 208 -9.26 5.93 8.31
N TYR A 209 -10.42 6.58 8.38
CA TYR A 209 -11.06 6.93 9.64
C TYR A 209 -12.56 6.65 9.63
N PHE A 210 -13.10 6.31 10.80
CA PHE A 210 -14.54 6.18 11.02
C PHE A 210 -15.08 7.43 11.74
N ASN A 211 -16.06 8.10 11.13
CA ASN A 211 -16.76 9.22 11.72
C ASN A 211 -17.99 8.73 12.51
N GLU A 212 -17.93 8.77 13.86
CA GLU A 212 -19.05 8.37 14.71
C GLU A 212 -20.31 9.24 14.53
N GLU A 213 -20.16 10.54 14.24
CA GLU A 213 -21.31 11.45 14.15
C GLU A 213 -22.11 11.23 12.86
N GLU A 214 -21.38 10.96 11.77
CA GLU A 214 -21.92 10.69 10.43
C GLU A 214 -22.21 9.21 10.18
N LEU A 215 -21.61 8.33 11.00
CA LEU A 215 -21.60 6.87 10.82
C LEU A 215 -21.09 6.51 9.43
N SER A 216 -19.89 6.98 9.11
CA SER A 216 -19.27 6.77 7.82
C SER A 216 -17.81 6.38 7.95
N PHE A 217 -17.35 5.62 6.97
CA PHE A 217 -15.96 5.28 6.80
C PHE A 217 -15.41 6.03 5.58
N THR A 218 -14.25 6.65 5.77
CA THR A 218 -13.57 7.43 4.74
C THR A 218 -12.13 6.98 4.66
N VAL A 219 -11.65 6.75 3.44
CA VAL A 219 -10.25 6.50 3.13
C VAL A 219 -9.83 7.61 2.18
N GLY A 220 -8.91 8.47 2.62
CA GLY A 220 -8.27 9.44 1.77
C GLY A 220 -6.96 8.92 1.18
N GLU A 221 -6.44 9.67 0.23
CA GLU A 221 -5.16 9.41 -0.42
C GLU A 221 -4.00 9.43 0.58
N ASP A 222 -3.95 10.45 1.44
CA ASP A 222 -2.87 10.65 2.41
C ASP A 222 -2.77 9.45 3.39
N GLU A 223 -3.90 8.95 3.90
CA GLU A 223 -3.87 7.81 4.84
C GLU A 223 -3.45 6.50 4.17
N LEU A 224 -3.82 6.28 2.91
CA LEU A 224 -3.40 5.10 2.17
C LEU A 224 -1.91 5.18 1.79
N ALA A 225 -1.45 6.36 1.36
CA ALA A 225 -0.05 6.61 1.06
C ALA A 225 0.83 6.44 2.31
N ASP A 226 0.40 6.95 3.47
CA ASP A 226 1.11 6.79 4.75
C ASP A 226 1.17 5.31 5.19
N TYR A 227 0.06 4.57 5.06
CA TYR A 227 0.04 3.13 5.36
C TYR A 227 1.01 2.34 4.47
N LEU A 228 1.07 2.66 3.18
CA LEU A 228 2.00 2.03 2.25
C LEU A 228 3.44 2.51 2.46
N TYR A 229 3.64 3.74 2.92
CA TYR A 229 4.94 4.27 3.29
C TYR A 229 5.55 3.50 4.45
N GLU A 230 4.75 3.08 5.44
CA GLU A 230 5.20 2.18 6.50
C GLU A 230 5.65 0.80 5.98
N LYS A 231 5.23 0.39 4.77
CA LYS A 231 5.64 -0.87 4.14
C LYS A 231 6.87 -0.69 3.26
N ASP A 232 6.79 0.22 2.29
CA ASP A 232 7.87 0.57 1.38
C ASP A 232 7.71 2.03 0.92
N PRO A 233 8.64 2.93 1.30
CA PRO A 233 8.57 4.34 0.93
C PRO A 233 8.58 4.60 -0.59
N THR A 234 9.31 3.80 -1.37
CA THR A 234 9.41 3.99 -2.83
C THR A 234 8.10 3.63 -3.51
N PHE A 235 7.43 2.58 -3.03
CA PHE A 235 6.11 2.20 -3.51
C PHE A 235 5.05 3.27 -3.19
N ALA A 236 5.09 3.86 -1.99
CA ALA A 236 4.21 4.96 -1.62
C ALA A 236 4.38 6.19 -2.53
N ALA A 237 5.61 6.48 -2.94
CA ALA A 237 5.91 7.55 -3.89
C ALA A 237 5.27 7.30 -5.27
N LEU A 238 5.43 6.09 -5.80
CA LEU A 238 4.82 5.69 -7.06
C LEU A 238 3.29 5.79 -6.99
N LEU A 239 2.71 5.39 -5.85
CA LEU A 239 1.27 5.50 -5.64
C LEU A 239 0.78 6.96 -5.64
N ARG A 240 1.51 7.89 -5.02
CA ARG A 240 1.17 9.32 -5.08
C ARG A 240 1.20 9.83 -6.52
N VAL A 241 2.19 9.42 -7.32
CA VAL A 241 2.19 9.75 -8.75
C VAL A 241 0.98 9.13 -9.47
N VAL A 242 0.59 7.90 -9.13
CA VAL A 242 -0.63 7.26 -9.66
C VAL A 242 -1.89 8.07 -9.33
N TYR A 243 -2.02 8.57 -8.09
CA TYR A 243 -3.16 9.39 -7.68
C TYR A 243 -3.17 10.77 -8.32
N GLU A 244 -2.06 11.51 -8.25
CA GLU A 244 -1.96 12.86 -8.82
C GLU A 244 -2.15 12.87 -10.35
N GLN A 245 -1.93 11.73 -11.02
CA GLN A 245 -2.15 11.55 -12.45
C GLN A 245 -3.49 10.89 -12.80
N GLU A 246 -4.38 10.69 -11.81
CA GLU A 246 -5.71 10.09 -12.00
C GLU A 246 -5.64 8.70 -12.68
N LEU A 247 -4.58 7.93 -12.40
CA LEU A 247 -4.33 6.63 -13.04
C LEU A 247 -5.01 5.46 -12.32
N LEU A 248 -5.46 5.66 -11.10
CA LEU A 248 -6.28 4.70 -10.35
C LEU A 248 -7.75 5.03 -10.54
N ILE A 249 -8.47 4.13 -11.21
CA ILE A 249 -9.92 4.20 -11.34
C ILE A 249 -10.48 3.05 -10.50
N LEU A 250 -11.36 3.40 -9.58
CA LEU A 250 -12.12 2.43 -8.82
C LEU A 250 -13.56 2.48 -9.33
N ASP A 251 -14.29 1.38 -9.26
CA ASP A 251 -15.73 1.35 -9.51
C ASP A 251 -16.39 0.24 -8.67
N VAL A 252 -17.69 0.36 -8.41
CA VAL A 252 -18.46 -0.70 -7.72
C VAL A 252 -19.68 -1.08 -8.53
N SER A 253 -19.83 -2.37 -8.76
CA SER A 253 -20.93 -2.99 -9.47
C SER A 253 -21.50 -4.18 -8.70
N ASP A 254 -22.58 -4.77 -9.21
CA ASP A 254 -23.09 -6.05 -8.73
C ASP A 254 -22.12 -7.22 -8.92
N GLU A 255 -21.09 -7.07 -9.76
CA GLU A 255 -20.02 -8.06 -9.94
C GLU A 255 -18.92 -7.94 -8.87
N GLY A 256 -18.74 -6.76 -8.27
CA GLY A 256 -17.76 -6.55 -7.20
C GLY A 256 -17.18 -5.14 -7.18
N PHE A 257 -15.97 -5.03 -6.63
CA PHE A 257 -15.19 -3.80 -6.60
C PHE A 257 -14.12 -3.84 -7.69
N ASP A 258 -14.28 -3.02 -8.73
CA ASP A 258 -13.37 -2.92 -9.84
C ASP A 258 -12.22 -1.96 -9.51
N VAL A 259 -11.01 -2.40 -9.82
CA VAL A 259 -9.76 -1.66 -9.64
C VAL A 259 -9.05 -1.64 -10.98
N SER A 260 -8.92 -0.46 -11.58
CA SER A 260 -8.21 -0.25 -12.82
C SER A 260 -7.02 0.67 -12.57
N LEU A 261 -5.84 0.23 -12.99
CA LEU A 261 -4.57 0.91 -12.83
C LEU A 261 -3.96 1.13 -14.21
N ASN A 262 -3.99 2.37 -14.70
CA ASN A 262 -3.45 2.76 -16.01
C ASN A 262 -1.92 2.95 -15.96
N ILE A 263 -1.20 1.89 -15.60
CA ILE A 263 0.25 1.94 -15.33
C ILE A 263 1.11 1.86 -16.58
N GLY A 264 0.55 1.53 -17.75
CA GLY A 264 1.28 1.53 -19.03
C GLY A 264 1.90 2.86 -19.41
N ILE A 265 1.32 3.96 -18.93
CA ILE A 265 1.86 5.30 -19.13
C ILE A 265 3.27 5.46 -18.54
N PHE A 266 3.64 4.65 -17.54
CA PHE A 266 4.98 4.66 -16.95
C PHE A 266 6.00 3.79 -17.70
N ARG A 267 5.57 3.09 -18.75
CA ARG A 267 6.43 2.20 -19.53
C ARG A 267 7.62 3.01 -20.06
N ARG A 268 8.81 2.42 -19.91
CA ARG A 268 10.06 2.96 -20.42
C ARG A 268 9.92 3.32 -21.89
N LEU A 269 10.27 4.56 -22.24
CA LEU A 269 10.19 5.05 -23.60
C LEU A 269 11.30 4.47 -24.45
N SER A 270 11.04 4.28 -25.74
CA SER A 270 12.08 3.84 -26.68
C SER A 270 13.24 4.84 -26.86
N THR A 271 13.04 6.08 -26.41
CA THR A 271 14.03 7.16 -26.40
C THR A 271 14.85 7.22 -25.11
N ASP A 272 14.47 6.46 -24.09
CA ASP A 272 15.16 6.45 -22.80
C ASP A 272 16.55 5.85 -22.92
N LEU A 273 17.53 6.54 -22.33
CA LEU A 273 18.93 6.13 -22.36
C LEU A 273 19.15 4.89 -21.50
N ASP A 274 20.02 3.99 -21.96
CA ASP A 274 20.46 2.81 -21.20
C ASP A 274 21.60 3.16 -20.23
N GLU A 275 21.78 2.35 -19.18
CA GLU A 275 22.94 2.41 -18.29
C GLU A 275 24.22 2.29 -19.15
N PRO A 276 25.14 3.28 -19.09
CA PRO A 276 26.38 3.21 -19.85
C PRO A 276 27.28 2.11 -19.31
N ALA A 277 28.21 1.62 -20.13
CA ALA A 277 29.18 0.63 -19.67
C ALA A 277 30.25 1.28 -18.80
N PHE A 278 30.40 0.84 -17.54
CA PHE A 278 31.48 1.25 -16.64
C PHE A 278 31.92 0.11 -15.72
N ASP A 279 33.14 0.23 -15.18
CA ASP A 279 33.69 -0.72 -14.21
C ASP A 279 33.25 -0.31 -12.79
N LYS A 280 32.42 -1.13 -12.15
CA LYS A 280 31.93 -0.92 -10.78
C LYS A 280 33.07 -1.06 -9.77
N TRP A 281 33.07 -0.24 -8.72
CA TRP A 281 34.00 -0.41 -7.61
C TRP A 281 33.43 -1.40 -6.61
N GLU A 282 34.10 -2.54 -6.42
CA GLU A 282 33.59 -3.60 -5.55
C GLU A 282 33.98 -3.37 -4.09
N ASN A 283 35.02 -2.57 -3.83
CA ASN A 283 35.60 -2.42 -2.50
C ASN A 283 36.43 -1.13 -2.32
N ASP A 284 36.85 -0.87 -1.08
CA ASP A 284 37.63 0.31 -0.71
C ASP A 284 39.01 0.39 -1.40
N ALA A 285 39.58 -0.73 -1.84
CA ALA A 285 40.84 -0.72 -2.56
C ALA A 285 40.66 -0.18 -3.99
N ASP A 286 39.54 -0.48 -4.64
CA ASP A 286 39.19 0.08 -5.95
C ASP A 286 39.00 1.60 -5.84
N LYS A 287 38.24 2.05 -4.83
CA LYS A 287 38.10 3.47 -4.48
C LYS A 287 39.48 4.11 -4.25
N ALA A 288 40.33 3.51 -3.41
CA ALA A 288 41.65 4.08 -3.10
C ALA A 288 42.56 4.17 -4.33
N ALA A 289 42.50 3.18 -5.24
CA ALA A 289 43.25 3.20 -6.49
C ALA A 289 42.79 4.33 -7.41
N PHE A 290 41.47 4.52 -7.53
CA PHE A 290 40.91 5.64 -8.28
C PHE A 290 41.31 6.99 -7.66
N MET A 291 41.17 7.16 -6.34
CA MET A 291 41.52 8.41 -5.66
C MET A 291 43.01 8.74 -5.80
N ALA A 292 43.90 7.75 -5.79
CA ALA A 292 45.32 7.96 -6.04
C ALA A 292 45.60 8.40 -7.50
N SER A 293 44.88 7.83 -8.47
CA SER A 293 44.95 8.26 -9.87
C SER A 293 44.47 9.70 -10.01
N LEU A 294 43.32 10.02 -9.41
CA LEU A 294 42.72 11.35 -9.40
C LEU A 294 43.67 12.39 -8.79
N ALA A 295 44.28 12.09 -7.65
CA ALA A 295 45.27 12.96 -7.00
C ALA A 295 46.48 13.25 -7.91
N MET A 296 46.97 12.23 -8.62
CA MET A 296 48.08 12.42 -9.57
C MET A 296 47.67 13.28 -10.76
N GLN A 297 46.47 13.08 -11.29
CA GLN A 297 45.91 13.92 -12.36
C GLN A 297 45.74 15.37 -11.89
N ALA A 298 45.24 15.58 -10.68
CA ALA A 298 45.10 16.90 -10.07
C ALA A 298 46.46 17.63 -9.99
N VAL A 299 47.50 16.97 -9.47
CA VAL A 299 48.84 17.54 -9.37
C VAL A 299 49.39 17.93 -10.75
N MET A 300 49.22 17.06 -11.75
CA MET A 300 49.66 17.34 -13.12
C MET A 300 48.87 18.50 -13.75
N ASN A 301 47.55 18.52 -13.56
CA ASN A 301 46.70 19.58 -14.10
C ASN A 301 47.03 20.93 -13.46
N ALA A 302 47.18 20.99 -12.14
CA ALA A 302 47.57 22.21 -11.43
C ALA A 302 48.95 22.74 -11.88
N ALA A 303 49.88 21.85 -12.24
CA ALA A 303 51.18 22.26 -12.79
C ALA A 303 51.08 22.82 -14.22
N MET A 304 50.16 22.30 -15.04
CA MET A 304 49.97 22.71 -16.43
C MET A 304 49.02 23.92 -16.58
N ASN A 305 48.03 24.03 -15.70
CA ASN A 305 46.99 25.06 -15.67
C ASN A 305 46.97 25.75 -14.29
N PRO A 306 48.04 26.44 -13.88
CA PRO A 306 48.18 26.98 -12.52
C PRO A 306 47.17 28.06 -12.14
N THR A 307 46.47 28.63 -13.12
CA THR A 307 45.43 29.66 -12.90
C THR A 307 44.01 29.11 -13.03
N ASP A 308 43.86 27.83 -13.41
CA ASP A 308 42.57 27.15 -13.64
C ASP A 308 42.70 25.62 -13.41
N PRO A 309 43.11 25.18 -12.19
CA PRO A 309 43.28 23.77 -11.88
C PRO A 309 41.93 23.05 -11.87
N ARG A 310 41.82 22.00 -12.69
CA ARG A 310 40.56 21.26 -12.87
C ARG A 310 40.75 19.78 -13.15
N ILE A 311 39.71 19.02 -12.88
CA ILE A 311 39.57 17.61 -13.25
C ILE A 311 38.33 17.49 -14.12
N ASP A 312 38.44 16.69 -15.17
CA ASP A 312 37.31 16.32 -16.01
C ASP A 312 37.00 14.84 -15.72
N LEU A 313 35.82 14.57 -15.18
CA LEU A 313 35.33 13.22 -14.90
C LEU A 313 34.47 12.76 -16.07
N THR A 314 34.76 11.56 -16.56
CA THR A 314 33.95 10.93 -17.60
C THR A 314 32.65 10.40 -17.01
N GLU A 315 31.67 10.11 -17.88
CA GLU A 315 30.44 9.41 -17.51
C GLU A 315 30.71 8.10 -16.77
N ALA A 316 31.71 7.33 -17.19
CA ALA A 316 32.08 6.09 -16.51
C ALA A 316 32.62 6.34 -15.09
N ASP A 317 33.40 7.42 -14.88
CA ASP A 317 33.93 7.78 -13.57
C ASP A 317 32.80 8.18 -12.61
N VAL A 318 31.87 9.02 -13.06
CA VAL A 318 30.72 9.48 -12.27
C VAL A 318 29.83 8.30 -11.87
N ASN A 319 29.52 7.40 -12.82
CA ASN A 319 28.71 6.21 -12.53
C ASN A 319 29.41 5.25 -11.55
N ALA A 320 30.72 5.05 -11.66
CA ALA A 320 31.46 4.20 -10.73
C ALA A 320 31.47 4.78 -9.29
N ILE A 321 31.61 6.11 -9.16
CA ILE A 321 31.47 6.81 -7.88
C ILE A 321 30.05 6.62 -7.32
N LEU A 322 29.02 6.94 -8.11
CA LEU A 322 27.63 6.87 -7.65
C LEU A 322 27.25 5.46 -7.23
N ASP A 323 27.57 4.45 -8.03
CA ASP A 323 27.23 3.06 -7.72
C ASP A 323 27.82 2.61 -6.37
N TYR A 324 29.08 2.96 -6.10
CA TYR A 324 29.77 2.64 -4.84
C TYR A 324 29.21 3.37 -3.61
N TYR A 325 28.75 4.61 -3.75
CA TYR A 325 28.20 5.39 -2.61
C TYR A 325 26.73 5.11 -2.33
N LEU A 326 25.96 4.81 -3.37
CA LEU A 326 24.55 4.47 -3.27
C LEU A 326 24.35 3.02 -2.83
N GLN A 327 25.16 2.08 -3.34
CA GLN A 327 25.06 0.64 -3.03
C GLN A 327 23.61 0.14 -3.14
N ASP A 328 23.01 -0.24 -2.01
CA ASP A 328 21.64 -0.74 -1.90
C ASP A 328 20.65 0.30 -1.37
N LYS A 329 21.07 1.56 -1.17
CA LYS A 329 20.21 2.61 -0.58
C LYS A 329 19.04 3.03 -1.48
N VAL A 330 19.18 2.86 -2.78
CA VAL A 330 18.18 3.22 -3.81
C VAL A 330 17.65 2.01 -4.57
N LYS A 331 18.20 0.82 -4.27
CA LYS A 331 17.75 -0.45 -4.82
C LYS A 331 16.66 -1.00 -3.93
N PHE A 332 15.56 -1.44 -4.53
CA PHE A 332 14.53 -2.19 -3.83
C PHE A 332 14.17 -3.46 -4.59
N GLU A 333 13.66 -4.43 -3.86
CA GLU A 333 13.10 -5.66 -4.41
C GLU A 333 11.87 -6.04 -3.58
N LEU A 334 10.70 -5.94 -4.19
CA LEU A 334 9.41 -6.24 -3.60
C LEU A 334 8.84 -7.51 -4.27
N PRO A 335 8.90 -8.67 -3.60
CA PRO A 335 8.30 -9.89 -4.11
C PRO A 335 6.77 -9.87 -3.90
N ILE A 336 6.02 -10.14 -4.96
CA ILE A 336 4.58 -10.33 -4.94
C ILE A 336 4.30 -11.83 -5.12
N LYS A 337 3.85 -12.49 -4.05
CA LYS A 337 3.67 -13.94 -4.00
C LYS A 337 2.23 -14.33 -3.73
N PHE A 338 1.69 -15.23 -4.54
CA PHE A 338 0.37 -15.80 -4.32
C PHE A 338 0.31 -17.25 -4.81
N ASN A 339 -0.65 -18.01 -4.27
CA ASN A 339 -0.86 -19.40 -4.68
C ASN A 339 -1.94 -19.48 -5.74
N LEU A 340 -1.63 -20.09 -6.88
CA LEU A 340 -2.57 -20.36 -7.96
C LEU A 340 -2.52 -21.85 -8.28
N ASP A 341 -3.65 -22.54 -8.14
CA ASP A 341 -3.80 -23.99 -8.40
C ASP A 341 -2.73 -24.88 -7.73
N GLY A 342 -2.31 -24.51 -6.52
CA GLY A 342 -1.31 -25.25 -5.74
C GLY A 342 0.14 -25.00 -6.16
N SER A 343 0.38 -24.05 -7.07
CA SER A 343 1.70 -23.54 -7.42
C SER A 343 1.89 -22.14 -6.82
N GLU A 344 3.08 -21.87 -6.30
CA GLU A 344 3.46 -20.51 -5.89
C GLU A 344 3.84 -19.72 -7.14
N ILE A 345 3.12 -18.62 -7.37
CA ILE A 345 3.41 -17.63 -8.39
C ILE A 345 4.17 -16.50 -7.71
N GLU A 346 5.26 -16.06 -8.34
CA GLU A 346 6.13 -15.01 -7.83
C GLU A 346 6.40 -13.99 -8.94
N TYR A 347 6.02 -12.74 -8.66
CA TYR A 347 6.47 -11.57 -9.39
C TYR A 347 7.50 -10.82 -8.54
N ILE A 348 8.43 -10.15 -9.20
CA ILE A 348 9.45 -9.33 -8.58
C ILE A 348 9.36 -7.95 -9.18
N PHE A 349 8.99 -6.97 -8.35
CA PHE A 349 9.10 -5.56 -8.68
C PHE A 349 10.37 -5.02 -8.02
N GLY A 350 11.33 -4.52 -8.81
CA GLY A 350 12.59 -4.05 -8.26
C GLY A 350 13.22 -2.93 -9.08
N SER A 351 14.33 -2.39 -8.58
CA SER A 351 15.08 -1.32 -9.24
C SER A 351 16.56 -1.61 -9.39
N THR A 352 17.18 -0.95 -10.36
CA THR A 352 18.65 -0.86 -10.47
C THR A 352 19.19 0.20 -9.51
N ASN A 353 20.52 0.41 -9.53
CA ASN A 353 21.07 1.65 -8.99
C ASN A 353 20.72 2.83 -9.90
N LEU A 354 20.91 4.05 -9.39
CA LEU A 354 20.89 5.24 -10.24
C LEU A 354 22.10 5.22 -11.17
N PHE A 355 21.89 5.61 -12.41
CA PHE A 355 22.97 5.91 -13.34
C PHE A 355 22.80 7.32 -13.92
N VAL A 356 23.90 7.85 -14.42
CA VAL A 356 23.99 9.18 -14.99
C VAL A 356 24.43 9.11 -16.44
N THR A 357 23.83 9.94 -17.27
CA THR A 357 24.35 10.25 -18.60
C THR A 357 24.71 11.73 -18.69
N MET A 358 25.74 12.05 -19.47
CA MET A 358 26.18 13.43 -19.68
C MET A 358 26.27 13.74 -21.16
N VAL A 359 25.43 14.65 -21.63
CA VAL A 359 25.36 15.06 -23.03
C VAL A 359 25.42 16.58 -23.10
N ASP A 360 26.32 17.10 -23.93
CA ASP A 360 26.59 18.54 -24.06
C ASP A 360 26.90 19.18 -22.69
N ASP A 361 26.00 20.02 -22.18
CA ASP A 361 26.13 20.75 -20.91
C ASP A 361 25.10 20.27 -19.86
N GLU A 362 24.46 19.12 -20.08
CA GLU A 362 23.43 18.55 -19.22
C GLU A 362 23.88 17.24 -18.56
N LEU A 363 23.43 17.04 -17.31
CA LEU A 363 23.54 15.80 -16.56
C LEU A 363 22.13 15.23 -16.35
N SER A 364 21.92 14.02 -16.84
CA SER A 364 20.67 13.29 -16.67
C SER A 364 20.84 12.12 -15.72
N ILE A 365 19.96 12.01 -14.73
CA ILE A 365 19.90 10.94 -13.74
C ILE A 365 18.77 9.99 -14.12
N HIS A 366 19.03 8.70 -14.02
CA HIS A 366 18.10 7.65 -14.43
C HIS A 366 17.97 6.56 -13.37
N LEU A 367 16.75 6.07 -13.14
CA LEU A 367 16.46 4.88 -12.32
C LEU A 367 15.61 3.92 -13.13
N LEU A 368 16.14 2.72 -13.40
CA LEU A 368 15.37 1.66 -14.04
C LEU A 368 14.64 0.84 -12.96
N MET A 369 13.34 0.68 -13.14
CA MET A 369 12.47 -0.19 -12.35
C MET A 369 11.88 -1.26 -13.25
N THR A 370 11.77 -2.48 -12.76
CA THR A 370 11.34 -3.63 -13.55
C THR A 370 10.34 -4.48 -12.78
N LEU A 371 9.22 -4.81 -13.41
CA LEU A 371 8.35 -5.89 -13.00
C LEU A 371 8.65 -7.14 -13.84
N SER A 372 8.92 -8.25 -13.18
CA SER A 372 9.22 -9.54 -13.81
C SER A 372 8.46 -10.67 -13.12
N LYS A 373 8.30 -11.80 -13.82
CA LYS A 373 7.68 -13.02 -13.27
C LYS A 373 8.68 -14.17 -13.28
N THR A 374 8.82 -14.86 -12.16
CA THR A 374 9.74 -16.01 -12.04
C THR A 374 9.39 -17.09 -13.07
N GLY A 375 10.35 -17.43 -13.93
CA GLY A 375 10.18 -18.45 -14.98
C GLY A 375 9.53 -17.95 -16.28
N MET A 376 9.23 -16.66 -16.40
CA MET A 376 8.75 -16.01 -17.62
C MET A 376 9.87 -15.15 -18.25
N SER A 377 9.89 -15.05 -19.57
CA SER A 377 10.79 -14.15 -20.30
C SER A 377 10.15 -12.77 -20.49
N GLY A 378 10.94 -11.72 -20.36
CA GLY A 378 10.49 -10.34 -20.54
C GLY A 378 10.28 -9.63 -19.20
N THR A 379 10.10 -8.32 -19.28
CA THR A 379 9.90 -7.42 -18.14
C THR A 379 8.99 -6.28 -18.57
N PHE A 380 8.23 -5.76 -17.63
CA PHE A 380 7.64 -4.43 -17.76
C PHE A 380 8.62 -3.44 -17.13
N ASP A 381 9.27 -2.65 -17.97
CA ASP A 381 10.30 -1.70 -17.56
C ASP A 381 9.70 -0.30 -17.43
N MET A 382 10.06 0.40 -16.36
CA MET A 382 9.77 1.81 -16.14
C MET A 382 11.09 2.53 -15.88
N GLN A 383 11.26 3.76 -16.39
CA GLN A 383 12.47 4.53 -16.14
C GLN A 383 12.10 5.94 -15.67
N PHE A 384 12.54 6.27 -14.46
CA PHE A 384 12.54 7.65 -14.00
C PHE A 384 13.72 8.36 -14.65
N ASN A 385 13.47 9.50 -15.29
CA ASN A 385 14.51 10.34 -15.86
C ASN A 385 14.43 11.75 -15.25
N LEU A 386 15.59 12.35 -14.99
CA LEU A 386 15.70 13.73 -14.55
C LEU A 386 16.89 14.38 -15.26
N SER A 387 16.64 15.40 -16.08
CA SER A 387 17.70 16.21 -16.69
C SER A 387 17.97 17.47 -15.86
N SER A 388 19.24 17.84 -15.75
CA SER A 388 19.67 18.97 -14.94
C SER A 388 20.91 19.67 -15.51
N THR A 389 21.07 20.94 -15.13
CA THR A 389 22.37 21.63 -15.23
C THR A 389 23.10 21.56 -13.90
N VAL A 390 24.43 21.43 -13.95
CA VAL A 390 25.28 21.36 -12.76
C VAL A 390 25.97 22.70 -12.51
N SER A 391 25.94 23.16 -11.26
CA SER A 391 26.66 24.34 -10.80
C SER A 391 27.16 24.15 -9.36
N MET A 392 27.99 25.06 -8.87
CA MET A 392 28.35 25.14 -7.45
C MET A 392 27.89 26.47 -6.85
N ASN A 393 27.27 26.42 -5.67
CA ASN A 393 26.83 27.62 -4.98
C ASN A 393 27.97 28.27 -4.17
N SER A 394 27.71 29.42 -3.53
CA SER A 394 28.71 30.14 -2.73
C SER A 394 29.16 29.43 -1.45
N THR A 395 28.42 28.42 -0.98
CA THR A 395 28.81 27.57 0.16
C THR A 395 29.64 26.36 -0.29
N GLY A 396 29.79 26.17 -1.61
CA GLY A 396 30.52 25.07 -2.22
C GLY A 396 29.71 23.77 -2.34
N ASP A 397 28.38 23.85 -2.21
CA ASP A 397 27.49 22.74 -2.49
C ASP A 397 27.26 22.64 -4.00
N MET A 398 27.21 21.42 -4.51
CA MET A 398 26.84 21.16 -5.89
C MET A 398 25.32 21.27 -6.01
N VAL A 399 24.88 22.06 -6.98
CA VAL A 399 23.47 22.37 -7.25
C VAL A 399 23.12 21.85 -8.63
N LEU A 400 22.21 20.88 -8.68
CA LEU A 400 21.62 20.38 -9.90
C LEU A 400 20.30 21.11 -10.11
N THR A 401 20.25 22.02 -11.09
CA THR A 401 19.01 22.72 -11.44
C THR A 401 18.23 21.88 -12.42
N ILE A 402 17.07 21.38 -11.99
CA ILE A 402 16.23 20.49 -12.77
C ILE A 402 15.67 21.26 -13.97
N ILE A 403 15.84 20.67 -15.15
CA ILE A 403 15.30 21.16 -16.42
C ILE A 403 13.94 20.50 -16.65
N GLU A 404 13.92 19.17 -16.60
CA GLU A 404 12.75 18.33 -16.78
C GLU A 404 12.92 17.01 -16.03
N ALA A 405 11.82 16.37 -15.68
CA ALA A 405 11.80 15.01 -15.16
C ALA A 405 10.54 14.28 -15.63
N ASN A 406 10.67 12.98 -15.89
CA ASN A 406 9.55 12.16 -16.34
C ASN A 406 9.65 10.72 -15.81
N LEU A 407 8.52 10.01 -15.91
CA LEU A 407 8.41 8.57 -15.73
C LEU A 407 7.51 8.04 -16.85
N GLY A 408 8.12 7.42 -17.87
CA GLY A 408 7.40 7.10 -19.11
C GLY A 408 6.87 8.37 -19.79
N ASP A 409 5.59 8.38 -20.15
CA ASP A 409 4.90 9.53 -20.75
C ASP A 409 4.44 10.59 -19.73
N VAL A 410 4.67 10.37 -18.42
CA VAL A 410 4.27 11.31 -17.36
C VAL A 410 5.38 12.32 -17.08
N GLU A 411 5.11 13.60 -17.31
CA GLU A 411 5.96 14.71 -16.84
C GLU A 411 5.75 14.92 -15.33
N LEU A 412 6.85 14.97 -14.57
CA LEU A 412 6.82 15.11 -13.12
C LEU A 412 6.94 16.59 -12.73
N THR A 413 5.97 17.06 -11.95
CA THR A 413 5.98 18.44 -11.42
C THR A 413 7.00 18.58 -10.29
N ASN A 414 7.35 19.82 -9.93
CA ASN A 414 8.22 20.06 -8.77
C ASN A 414 7.61 19.54 -7.46
N ASP A 415 6.28 19.54 -7.33
CA ASP A 415 5.59 19.04 -6.14
C ASP A 415 5.69 17.51 -6.06
N MET A 416 5.51 16.81 -7.20
CA MET A 416 5.73 15.37 -7.32
C MET A 416 7.19 15.00 -6.99
N LEU A 417 8.15 15.75 -7.56
CA LEU A 417 9.57 15.54 -7.32
C LEU A 417 9.94 15.81 -5.86
N SER A 418 9.42 16.88 -5.25
CA SER A 418 9.65 17.18 -3.84
C SER A 418 9.14 16.04 -2.96
N THR A 419 7.98 15.48 -3.30
CA THR A 419 7.45 14.30 -2.62
C THR A 419 8.37 13.09 -2.80
N LEU A 420 8.78 12.78 -4.03
CA LEU A 420 9.69 11.66 -4.34
C LEU A 420 11.03 11.78 -3.60
N PHE A 421 11.63 12.97 -3.57
CA PHE A 421 12.94 13.18 -2.95
C PHE A 421 12.89 13.29 -1.43
N SER A 422 11.78 13.77 -0.85
CA SER A 422 11.60 13.88 0.60
C SER A 422 11.70 12.54 1.33
N ILE A 423 11.40 11.45 0.61
CA ILE A 423 11.51 10.07 1.08
C ILE A 423 12.96 9.69 1.40
N PHE A 424 13.90 10.20 0.62
CA PHE A 424 15.32 9.90 0.77
C PHE A 424 16.02 10.91 1.70
N ASP A 425 15.72 12.21 1.52
CA ASP A 425 16.16 13.29 2.41
C ASP A 425 15.26 14.52 2.18
N GLU A 426 14.51 14.93 3.21
CA GLU A 426 13.61 16.09 3.22
C GLU A 426 14.30 17.42 2.81
N ASN A 427 15.63 17.48 2.84
CA ASN A 427 16.41 18.68 2.46
C ASN A 427 17.14 18.53 1.12
N LEU A 428 16.96 17.41 0.41
CA LEU A 428 17.67 17.14 -0.83
C LEU A 428 17.18 18.05 -1.96
N MET A 429 15.87 18.33 -1.99
CA MET A 429 15.24 19.22 -2.96
C MET A 429 14.88 20.55 -2.31
N VAL A 430 15.29 21.65 -2.93
CA VAL A 430 14.87 23.01 -2.57
C VAL A 430 14.42 23.70 -3.85
N ASP A 431 13.13 24.08 -3.89
CA ASP A 431 12.46 24.57 -5.08
C ASP A 431 12.62 23.60 -6.26
N ASN A 432 13.33 23.99 -7.32
CA ASN A 432 13.61 23.18 -8.50
C ASN A 432 15.07 22.67 -8.56
N THR A 433 15.73 22.59 -7.42
CA THR A 433 17.16 22.23 -7.35
C THR A 433 17.40 21.07 -6.40
N LEU A 434 18.30 20.16 -6.79
CA LEU A 434 18.87 19.16 -5.90
C LEU A 434 20.20 19.68 -5.35
N ILE A 435 20.37 19.64 -4.04
CA ILE A 435 21.57 20.18 -3.36
C ILE A 435 22.39 19.03 -2.77
N VAL A 436 23.55 18.78 -3.37
CA VAL A 436 24.56 17.87 -2.81
C VAL A 436 25.54 18.71 -1.98
N LYS A 437 25.41 18.61 -0.65
CA LYS A 437 26.22 19.37 0.30
C LYS A 437 27.72 19.16 0.06
N LYS A 438 28.52 20.21 0.24
CA LYS A 438 29.99 20.18 0.10
C LYS A 438 30.63 19.03 0.88
N GLU A 439 30.14 18.76 2.08
CA GLU A 439 30.62 17.68 2.94
C GLU A 439 30.39 16.30 2.29
N THR A 440 29.18 16.07 1.78
CA THR A 440 28.82 14.85 1.05
C THR A 440 29.67 14.71 -0.21
N LEU A 441 29.78 15.77 -1.01
CA LEU A 441 30.60 15.79 -2.22
C LEU A 441 32.07 15.47 -1.89
N ASN A 442 32.67 16.15 -0.92
CA ASN A 442 34.07 15.89 -0.55
C ASN A 442 34.28 14.49 0.05
N SER A 443 33.30 13.95 0.78
CA SER A 443 33.36 12.57 1.25
C SER A 443 33.43 11.58 0.09
N MET A 444 32.81 11.91 -1.06
CA MET A 444 32.88 11.10 -2.26
C MET A 444 34.32 10.94 -2.77
N PHE A 445 35.14 11.97 -2.56
CA PHE A 445 36.53 12.06 -3.00
C PHE A 445 37.56 11.92 -1.87
N GLU A 446 37.15 11.44 -0.70
CA GLU A 446 38.04 11.25 0.45
C GLU A 446 39.23 10.35 0.07
N GLY A 447 40.44 10.80 0.42
CA GLY A 447 41.71 10.13 0.07
C GLY A 447 42.41 10.70 -1.16
N SER A 448 41.75 11.56 -1.94
CA SER A 448 42.38 12.29 -3.07
C SER A 448 43.19 13.51 -2.62
N GLY A 449 42.84 14.12 -1.46
CA GLY A 449 43.44 15.37 -0.97
C GLY A 449 42.99 16.62 -1.72
N ILE A 450 41.87 16.53 -2.44
CA ILE A 450 41.33 17.58 -3.30
C ILE A 450 40.11 18.21 -2.64
N ILE A 451 40.00 19.54 -2.69
CA ILE A 451 38.78 20.27 -2.28
C ILE A 451 38.23 20.98 -3.51
N PHE A 452 36.96 20.73 -3.81
CA PHE A 452 36.29 21.34 -4.95
C PHE A 452 35.69 22.71 -4.61
N ASP A 453 35.85 23.63 -5.54
CA ASP A 453 35.46 25.04 -5.41
C ASP A 453 34.52 25.52 -6.54
N ASP A 454 34.42 24.78 -7.65
CA ASP A 454 33.40 24.98 -8.70
C ASP A 454 33.13 23.68 -9.48
N SER A 455 31.95 23.54 -10.09
CA SER A 455 31.56 22.36 -10.87
C SER A 455 30.54 22.66 -11.97
N TYR A 456 30.73 22.10 -13.17
CA TYR A 456 29.74 22.14 -14.27
C TYR A 456 29.97 21.00 -15.27
N VAL A 457 28.97 20.69 -16.11
CA VAL A 457 29.11 19.74 -17.22
C VAL A 457 29.56 20.50 -18.47
N LEU A 458 30.52 19.95 -19.22
CA LEU A 458 30.94 20.52 -20.48
C LEU A 458 31.42 19.42 -21.44
N ASN A 459 30.82 19.35 -22.62
CA ASN A 459 31.11 18.34 -23.65
C ASN A 459 30.97 16.89 -23.12
N GLY A 460 29.99 16.63 -22.26
CA GLY A 460 29.75 15.28 -21.70
C GLY A 460 30.71 14.85 -20.59
N GLU A 461 31.50 15.78 -20.02
CA GLU A 461 32.36 15.53 -18.86
C GLU A 461 31.95 16.43 -17.69
N LEU A 462 31.94 15.88 -16.47
CA LEU A 462 31.76 16.66 -15.25
C LEU A 462 33.09 17.31 -14.88
N ARG A 463 33.20 18.61 -15.13
CA ARG A 463 34.36 19.42 -14.80
C ARG A 463 34.27 19.91 -13.37
N LEU A 464 35.28 19.59 -12.57
CA LEU A 464 35.44 20.02 -11.19
C LEU A 464 36.70 20.87 -11.05
N HIS A 465 36.54 22.14 -10.64
CA HIS A 465 37.67 23.00 -10.28
C HIS A 465 38.03 22.79 -8.83
N PHE A 466 39.33 22.79 -8.53
CA PHE A 466 39.79 22.43 -7.20
C PHE A 466 40.93 23.29 -6.66
N GLY A 467 40.94 23.43 -5.34
CA GLY A 467 42.11 23.81 -4.55
C GLY A 467 42.83 22.58 -3.99
N LEU A 468 44.14 22.70 -3.73
CA LEU A 468 44.86 21.72 -2.93
C LEU A 468 44.71 22.07 -1.45
N ASP A 469 44.23 21.13 -0.64
CA ASP A 469 44.19 21.30 0.82
C ASP A 469 45.64 21.39 1.33
N ASN A 470 45.97 22.45 2.07
CA ASN A 470 47.34 22.69 2.55
C ASN A 470 47.62 22.01 3.89
#